data_AF-A0AAW0XUL0-F1
#
_entry.id   AF-A0AAW0XUL0-F1
#
_cell.length_a   1.000
_cell.length_b   1.000
_cell.length_c   1.000
_cell.angle_alpha   90.00
_cell.angle_beta   90.00
_cell.angle_gamma   90.00
#
_symmetry.space_group_name_H-M   'P 1'
#
loop_
_entity.id
_entity.type
_entity.pdbx_description
1 polymer ?
#
loop_
_entity_poly.entity_id
_entity_poly.type
_entity_poly.pdbx_seq_one_letter_code
_entity_poly.pdbx_strand_id
1 'polypeptide(L)'
;MDFQNTQPKFWMAPDNQSLQITGLPDLSQWIILNIQESGFYRVNYDKVTWQLLNNQLATDHKIIHLVNRAQILDDVFNLATAGVVDYGTALATSVYLQREEDFVPWKVALTSFTYLMNMFERTAGYGALRKYIRTLLTPLYDSVGFADHADDSHLTLNKRVLALHFACRLGHQPCVTNATQLFIKWMNSPLNESVVSANVQSTVLCTGISKGGEDEWNSGWARYTRSNVASEKKILLYAMGCSKEMWILARYLQMAFTSKSGVRKQDSSLVFTAVASN
;
A
#
# COMPACT_ATOMS: atom_id res chain seq x y z
N MET A 1 -15.55 -19.19 17.73
CA MET A 1 -15.31 -17.84 18.30
C MET A 1 -16.31 -16.88 17.66
N ASP A 2 -16.96 -16.01 18.43
CA ASP A 2 -17.89 -15.00 17.90
C ASP A 2 -17.14 -13.67 17.73
N PHE A 3 -16.93 -13.29 16.47
CA PHE A 3 -16.24 -12.05 16.12
C PHE A 3 -17.14 -10.80 16.17
N GLN A 4 -18.45 -10.95 16.35
CA GLN A 4 -19.38 -9.80 16.43
C GLN A 4 -19.48 -9.25 17.86
N ASN A 5 -19.07 -10.03 18.86
CA ASN A 5 -19.06 -9.59 20.25
C ASN A 5 -17.72 -8.95 20.64
N THR A 6 -17.69 -7.62 20.60
CA THR A 6 -16.55 -6.79 21.02
C THR A 6 -16.59 -6.38 22.49
N GLN A 7 -17.57 -6.86 23.27
CA GLN A 7 -17.64 -6.53 24.69
C GLN A 7 -16.45 -7.14 25.45
N PRO A 8 -15.81 -6.37 26.35
CA PRO A 8 -14.73 -6.89 27.18
C PRO A 8 -15.19 -8.10 28.00
N LYS A 9 -14.51 -9.24 27.83
CA LYS A 9 -14.76 -10.46 28.62
C LYS A 9 -13.84 -10.58 29.84
N PHE A 10 -12.67 -9.98 29.75
CA PHE A 10 -11.62 -10.04 30.75
C PHE A 10 -11.03 -8.64 30.93
N TRP A 11 -10.59 -8.34 32.15
CA TRP A 11 -9.93 -7.08 32.49
C TRP A 11 -8.61 -7.37 33.21
N MET A 12 -7.51 -6.86 32.66
CA MET A 12 -6.19 -6.90 33.28
C MET A 12 -5.99 -5.57 34.00
N ALA A 13 -6.13 -5.57 35.33
CA ALA A 13 -5.95 -4.36 36.13
C ALA A 13 -4.49 -3.83 36.01
N PRO A 14 -4.26 -2.51 36.16
CA PRO A 14 -2.93 -1.92 35.98
C PRO A 14 -1.82 -2.56 36.83
N ASP A 15 -2.16 -3.04 38.03
CA ASP A 15 -1.21 -3.66 38.96
C ASP A 15 -0.95 -5.15 38.67
N ASN A 16 -1.73 -5.76 37.77
CA ASN A 16 -1.59 -7.16 37.43
C ASN A 16 -0.60 -7.32 36.27
N GLN A 17 0.46 -8.09 36.47
CA GLN A 17 1.40 -8.45 35.40
C GLN A 17 0.89 -9.59 34.50
N SER A 18 -0.06 -10.39 35.00
CA SER A 18 -0.66 -11.49 34.23
C SER A 18 -2.10 -11.75 34.68
N LEU A 19 -2.87 -12.38 33.81
CA LEU A 19 -4.23 -12.86 34.08
C LEU A 19 -4.33 -14.31 33.57
N GLN A 20 -4.73 -15.23 34.46
CA GLN A 20 -4.99 -16.61 34.08
C GLN A 20 -6.44 -16.72 33.57
N ILE A 21 -6.59 -17.15 32.32
CA ILE A 21 -7.91 -17.34 31.69
C ILE A 21 -8.19 -18.85 31.62
N THR A 22 -9.23 -19.30 32.31
CA THR A 22 -9.68 -20.70 32.30
C THR A 22 -10.75 -20.95 31.24
N GLY A 23 -10.88 -22.19 30.77
CA GLY A 23 -11.90 -22.56 29.78
C GLY A 23 -11.58 -22.12 28.36
N LEU A 24 -10.30 -21.86 28.07
CA LEU A 24 -9.82 -21.68 26.70
C LEU A 24 -9.84 -23.03 25.95
N PRO A 25 -9.86 -22.99 24.61
CA PRO A 25 -9.76 -24.19 23.81
C PRO A 25 -8.43 -24.94 24.03
N ASP A 26 -8.37 -26.19 23.57
CA ASP A 26 -7.16 -27.02 23.60
C ASP A 26 -5.98 -26.31 22.89
N LEU A 27 -4.74 -26.60 23.31
CA LEU A 27 -3.51 -26.03 22.74
C LEU A 27 -3.32 -26.30 21.24
N SER A 28 -4.08 -27.23 20.66
CA SER A 28 -4.16 -27.49 19.22
C SER A 28 -5.03 -26.47 18.45
N GLN A 29 -5.71 -25.55 19.13
CA GLN A 29 -6.56 -24.53 18.53
C GLN A 29 -5.98 -23.13 18.75
N TRP A 30 -6.18 -22.26 17.76
CA TRP A 30 -5.75 -20.87 17.85
C TRP A 30 -6.73 -20.04 18.71
N ILE A 31 -6.21 -18.97 19.30
CA ILE A 31 -7.00 -17.93 19.95
C ILE A 31 -6.66 -16.58 19.31
N ILE A 32 -7.62 -15.65 19.36
CA ILE A 32 -7.43 -14.26 18.97
C ILE A 32 -7.92 -13.39 20.12
N LEU A 33 -7.08 -12.46 20.57
CA LEU A 33 -7.48 -11.42 21.50
C LEU A 33 -7.80 -10.14 20.73
N ASN A 34 -8.47 -9.20 21.40
CA ASN A 34 -8.84 -7.90 20.84
C ASN A 34 -9.75 -8.03 19.60
N ILE A 35 -10.93 -8.63 19.79
CA ILE A 35 -11.90 -8.81 18.70
C ILE A 35 -12.24 -7.47 18.06
N GLN A 36 -12.09 -7.44 16.72
CA GLN A 36 -12.18 -6.26 15.86
C GLN A 36 -11.30 -5.07 16.29
N GLU A 37 -10.18 -5.31 16.98
CA GLU A 37 -9.25 -4.27 17.41
C GLU A 37 -9.94 -3.15 18.22
N SER A 38 -10.97 -3.52 19.00
CA SER A 38 -11.79 -2.59 19.78
C SER A 38 -11.07 -2.00 20.99
N GLY A 39 -10.02 -2.67 21.48
CA GLY A 39 -9.12 -2.18 22.51
C GLY A 39 -7.86 -1.53 21.92
N PHE A 40 -7.37 -0.48 22.58
CA PHE A 40 -6.17 0.24 22.16
C PHE A 40 -4.88 -0.45 22.65
N TYR A 41 -4.59 -1.64 22.12
CA TYR A 41 -3.37 -2.39 22.42
C TYR A 41 -3.05 -3.41 21.31
N ARG A 42 -1.77 -3.75 21.20
CA ARG A 42 -1.27 -4.80 20.31
C ARG A 42 -1.29 -6.15 21.01
N VAL A 43 -1.41 -7.23 20.24
CA VAL A 43 -1.38 -8.59 20.77
C VAL A 43 -0.18 -9.34 20.21
N ASN A 44 0.62 -9.91 21.11
CA ASN A 44 1.62 -10.91 20.76
C ASN A 44 1.16 -12.28 21.24
N TYR A 45 1.56 -13.32 20.52
CA TYR A 45 1.31 -14.71 20.85
C TYR A 45 2.63 -15.49 20.93
N ASP A 46 2.59 -16.65 21.58
CA ASP A 46 3.69 -17.59 21.50
C ASP A 46 3.81 -18.19 20.08
N LYS A 47 4.94 -18.86 19.82
CA LYS A 47 5.27 -19.39 18.49
C LYS A 47 4.25 -20.44 18.00
N VAL A 48 3.69 -21.25 18.89
CA VAL A 48 2.71 -22.29 18.51
C VAL A 48 1.42 -21.61 18.07
N THR A 49 0.93 -20.65 18.84
CA THR A 49 -0.28 -19.89 18.49
C THR A 49 -0.12 -19.12 17.17
N TRP A 50 1.04 -18.50 16.92
CA TRP A 50 1.34 -17.88 15.62
C TRP A 50 1.29 -18.90 14.47
N GLN A 51 1.82 -20.10 14.65
CA GLN A 51 1.76 -21.16 13.63
C GLN A 51 0.32 -21.62 13.37
N LEU A 52 -0.49 -21.77 14.41
CA LEU A 52 -1.90 -22.14 14.28
C LEU A 52 -2.70 -21.06 13.54
N LEU A 53 -2.45 -19.78 13.84
CA LEU A 53 -3.06 -18.65 13.12
C LEU A 53 -2.64 -18.64 11.65
N ASN A 54 -1.35 -18.86 11.36
CA ASN A 54 -0.85 -18.91 9.98
C ASN A 54 -1.50 -20.05 9.19
N ASN A 55 -1.67 -21.22 9.81
CA ASN A 55 -2.37 -22.36 9.20
C ASN A 55 -3.84 -22.02 8.93
N GLN A 56 -4.54 -21.40 9.89
CA GLN A 56 -5.93 -20.98 9.70
C GLN A 56 -6.06 -19.98 8.55
N LEU A 57 -5.21 -18.95 8.51
CA LEU A 57 -5.19 -17.94 7.45
C LEU A 57 -4.91 -18.56 6.07
N ALA A 58 -4.00 -19.52 5.99
CA ALA A 58 -3.70 -20.22 4.75
C ALA A 58 -4.85 -21.13 4.29
N THR A 59 -5.49 -21.85 5.21
CA THR A 59 -6.58 -22.79 4.91
C THR A 59 -7.87 -22.06 4.57
N ASP A 60 -8.36 -21.22 5.47
CA ASP A 60 -9.57 -20.41 5.30
C ASP A 60 -9.47 -19.15 6.17
N HIS A 61 -8.92 -18.08 5.59
CA HIS A 61 -8.81 -16.81 6.27
C HIS A 61 -10.18 -16.19 6.59
N LYS A 62 -11.24 -16.50 5.85
CA LYS A 62 -12.56 -15.86 6.01
C LYS A 62 -13.25 -16.26 7.33
N ILE A 63 -12.79 -17.33 7.99
CA ILE A 63 -13.19 -17.68 9.37
C ILE A 63 -12.79 -16.57 10.36
N ILE A 64 -11.67 -15.89 10.14
CA ILE A 64 -11.21 -14.77 10.97
C ILE A 64 -11.78 -13.47 10.39
N HIS A 65 -12.40 -12.66 11.24
CA HIS A 65 -12.98 -11.38 10.83
C HIS A 65 -11.94 -10.44 10.17
N LEU A 66 -12.35 -9.71 9.14
CA LEU A 66 -11.44 -8.90 8.31
C LEU A 66 -10.58 -7.92 9.13
N VAL A 67 -11.16 -7.31 10.17
CA VAL A 67 -10.44 -6.38 11.06
C VAL A 67 -9.38 -7.13 11.87
N ASN A 68 -9.67 -8.32 12.38
CA ASN A 68 -8.67 -9.11 13.10
C ASN A 68 -7.58 -9.66 12.16
N ARG A 69 -7.87 -9.95 10.90
CA ARG A 69 -6.83 -10.30 9.92
C ARG A 69 -5.88 -9.12 9.67
N ALA A 70 -6.44 -7.92 9.55
CA ALA A 70 -5.65 -6.70 9.47
C ALA A 70 -4.82 -6.48 10.74
N GLN A 71 -5.41 -6.64 11.93
CA GLN A 71 -4.71 -6.55 13.21
C GLN A 71 -3.57 -7.56 13.32
N ILE A 72 -3.79 -8.83 12.93
CA ILE A 72 -2.76 -9.87 12.95
C ILE A 72 -1.54 -9.45 12.11
N LEU A 73 -1.77 -8.92 10.90
CA LEU A 73 -0.71 -8.40 10.05
C LEU A 73 -0.05 -7.17 10.68
N ASP A 74 -0.83 -6.21 11.18
CA ASP A 74 -0.28 -4.98 11.77
C ASP A 74 0.60 -5.31 12.99
N ASP A 75 0.08 -6.11 13.91
CA ASP A 75 0.75 -6.51 15.14
C ASP A 75 2.02 -7.30 14.83
N VAL A 76 1.96 -8.34 13.99
CA VAL A 76 3.15 -9.19 13.75
C VAL A 76 4.29 -8.41 13.09
N PHE A 77 4.00 -7.47 12.18
CA PHE A 77 5.04 -6.65 11.53
C PHE A 77 5.60 -5.56 12.46
N ASN A 78 4.77 -4.95 13.31
CA ASN A 78 5.25 -3.98 14.31
C ASN A 78 6.05 -4.68 15.42
N LEU A 79 5.63 -5.85 15.88
CA LEU A 79 6.36 -6.69 16.83
C LEU A 79 7.70 -7.16 16.25
N ALA A 80 7.74 -7.52 14.97
CA ALA A 80 8.99 -7.85 14.29
C ALA A 80 9.94 -6.66 14.17
N THR A 81 9.41 -5.47 13.87
CA THR A 81 10.18 -4.23 13.83
C THR A 81 10.76 -3.89 15.21
N ALA A 82 10.03 -4.18 16.28
CA ALA A 82 10.48 -4.01 17.66
C ALA A 82 11.40 -5.14 18.17
N GLY A 83 11.67 -6.18 17.37
CA GLY A 83 12.50 -7.33 17.77
C GLY A 83 11.83 -8.28 18.78
N VAL A 84 10.53 -8.16 19.00
CA VAL A 84 9.74 -9.01 19.91
C VAL A 84 9.39 -10.34 19.26
N VAL A 85 9.17 -10.33 17.94
CA VAL A 85 8.93 -11.51 17.10
C VAL A 85 9.96 -11.51 15.98
N ASP A 86 10.33 -12.68 15.45
CA ASP A 86 11.25 -12.74 14.32
C ASP A 86 10.55 -12.41 12.99
N TYR A 87 11.27 -11.81 12.04
CA TYR A 87 10.74 -11.52 10.71
C TYR A 87 10.32 -12.79 9.93
N GLY A 88 10.86 -13.97 10.27
CA GLY A 88 10.42 -15.23 9.69
C GLY A 88 8.96 -15.52 10.02
N THR A 89 8.55 -15.30 11.28
CA THR A 89 7.15 -15.39 11.70
C THR A 89 6.28 -14.36 10.97
N ALA A 90 6.68 -13.08 10.93
CA ALA A 90 5.91 -12.03 10.25
C ALA A 90 5.72 -12.29 8.74
N LEU A 91 6.78 -12.69 8.04
CA LEU A 91 6.73 -13.01 6.62
C LEU A 91 5.95 -14.31 6.35
N ALA A 92 6.02 -15.29 7.25
CA ALA A 92 5.19 -16.50 7.18
C ALA A 92 3.70 -16.14 7.32
N THR A 93 3.37 -15.22 8.22
CA THR A 93 2.00 -14.72 8.38
C THR A 93 1.52 -14.02 7.11
N SER A 94 2.33 -13.23 6.41
CA SER A 94 1.87 -12.56 5.19
C SER A 94 1.65 -13.47 3.96
N VAL A 95 2.06 -14.75 4.00
CA VAL A 95 1.93 -15.66 2.85
C VAL A 95 0.48 -15.83 2.41
N TYR A 96 -0.48 -15.83 3.35
CA TYR A 96 -1.89 -16.04 3.01
C TYR A 96 -2.48 -14.91 2.13
N LEU A 97 -1.83 -13.74 2.07
CA LEU A 97 -2.30 -12.59 1.28
C LEU A 97 -2.53 -12.93 -0.20
N GLN A 98 -1.89 -13.98 -0.74
CA GLN A 98 -2.20 -14.50 -2.07
C GLN A 98 -3.68 -14.86 -2.28
N ARG A 99 -4.43 -15.10 -1.19
CA ARG A 99 -5.86 -15.44 -1.19
C ARG A 99 -6.73 -14.32 -0.62
N GLU A 100 -6.13 -13.24 -0.11
CA GLU A 100 -6.87 -12.15 0.53
C GLU A 100 -7.49 -11.23 -0.52
N GLU A 101 -8.76 -10.87 -0.31
CA GLU A 101 -9.56 -10.08 -1.25
C GLU A 101 -10.01 -8.74 -0.65
N ASP A 102 -9.93 -8.60 0.68
CA ASP A 102 -10.41 -7.42 1.39
C ASP A 102 -9.38 -6.29 1.38
N PHE A 103 -9.89 -5.07 1.26
CA PHE A 103 -9.06 -3.86 1.23
C PHE A 103 -8.25 -3.65 2.52
N VAL A 104 -8.86 -3.88 3.68
CA VAL A 104 -8.28 -3.51 4.99
C VAL A 104 -7.02 -4.31 5.31
N PRO A 105 -7.00 -5.65 5.24
CA PRO A 105 -5.78 -6.43 5.48
C PRO A 105 -4.66 -6.10 4.48
N TRP A 106 -5.00 -5.89 3.20
CA TRP A 106 -4.04 -5.47 2.18
C TRP A 106 -3.44 -4.10 2.45
N LYS A 107 -4.25 -3.14 2.91
CA LYS A 107 -3.79 -1.80 3.25
C LYS A 107 -2.76 -1.82 4.38
N VAL A 108 -2.99 -2.63 5.41
CA VAL A 108 -2.03 -2.84 6.51
C VAL A 108 -0.76 -3.50 5.98
N ALA A 109 -0.87 -4.63 5.29
CA ALA A 109 0.28 -5.36 4.78
C ALA A 109 1.18 -4.49 3.89
N LEU A 110 0.61 -3.72 2.96
CA LEU A 110 1.36 -2.86 2.06
C LEU A 110 2.00 -1.66 2.76
N THR A 111 1.47 -1.24 3.91
CA THR A 111 2.10 -0.24 4.78
C THR A 111 3.37 -0.83 5.41
N SER A 112 3.28 -2.03 6.00
CA SER A 112 4.44 -2.75 6.54
C SER A 112 5.48 -3.08 5.47
N PHE A 113 5.04 -3.50 4.28
CA PHE A 113 5.93 -3.73 3.15
C PHE A 113 6.58 -2.45 2.63
N THR A 114 5.92 -1.29 2.72
CA THR A 114 6.56 -0.02 2.35
C THR A 114 7.72 0.30 3.27
N TYR A 115 7.58 0.08 4.58
CA TYR A 115 8.69 0.22 5.52
C TYR A 115 9.86 -0.70 5.14
N LEU A 116 9.58 -1.99 4.91
CA LEU A 116 10.61 -2.96 4.50
C LEU A 116 11.27 -2.57 3.18
N MET A 117 10.50 -2.14 2.18
CA MET A 117 11.05 -1.69 0.90
C MET A 117 11.99 -0.50 1.08
N ASN A 118 11.63 0.48 1.91
CA ASN A 118 12.48 1.64 2.17
C ASN A 118 13.78 1.25 2.90
N MET A 119 13.70 0.32 3.86
CA MET A 119 14.88 -0.17 4.58
C MET A 119 15.82 -0.99 3.68
N PHE A 120 15.25 -1.79 2.77
CA PHE A 120 16.02 -2.68 1.91
C PHE A 120 16.48 -2.03 0.60
N GLU A 121 15.98 -0.86 0.22
CA GLU A 121 16.13 -0.28 -1.13
C GLU A 121 17.56 -0.31 -1.69
N ARG A 122 18.56 -0.04 -0.84
CA ARG A 122 19.99 0.01 -1.22
C ARG A 122 20.78 -1.23 -0.78
N THR A 123 20.10 -2.34 -0.53
CA THR A 123 20.68 -3.61 -0.07
C THR A 123 20.55 -4.69 -1.15
N ALA A 124 21.42 -5.70 -1.10
CA ALA A 124 21.37 -6.83 -2.04
C ALA A 124 20.04 -7.63 -1.97
N GLY A 125 19.34 -7.62 -0.82
CA GLY A 125 18.09 -8.34 -0.62
C GLY A 125 16.87 -7.71 -1.30
N TYR A 126 16.96 -6.46 -1.77
CA TYR A 126 15.81 -5.70 -2.27
C TYR A 126 15.09 -6.39 -3.43
N GLY A 127 15.85 -6.98 -4.36
CA GLY A 127 15.29 -7.70 -5.50
C GLY A 127 14.43 -8.89 -5.09
N ALA A 128 14.87 -9.66 -4.10
CA ALA A 128 14.12 -10.79 -3.54
C ALA A 128 12.86 -10.32 -2.82
N LEU A 129 12.96 -9.26 -2.00
CA LEU A 129 11.82 -8.67 -1.31
C LEU A 129 10.75 -8.17 -2.29
N ARG A 130 11.14 -7.43 -3.34
CA ARG A 130 10.20 -6.95 -4.38
C ARG A 130 9.53 -8.11 -5.09
N LYS A 131 10.28 -9.17 -5.43
CA LYS A 131 9.72 -10.36 -6.07
C LYS A 131 8.69 -11.03 -5.16
N TYR A 132 9.00 -11.20 -3.87
CA TYR A 132 8.08 -11.76 -2.88
C TYR A 132 6.78 -10.97 -2.78
N ILE A 133 6.85 -9.65 -2.53
CA ILE A 133 5.66 -8.79 -2.38
C ILE A 133 4.83 -8.81 -3.68
N ARG A 134 5.49 -8.72 -4.84
CA ARG A 134 4.80 -8.78 -6.14
C ARG A 134 4.07 -10.11 -6.32
N THR A 135 4.67 -11.23 -5.93
CA THR A 135 4.02 -12.55 -6.00
C THR A 135 2.78 -12.63 -5.10
N LEU A 136 2.79 -12.02 -3.92
CA LEU A 136 1.59 -11.94 -3.08
C LEU A 136 0.51 -11.06 -3.73
N LEU A 137 0.90 -9.95 -4.34
CA LEU A 137 0.00 -8.92 -4.86
C LEU A 137 -0.67 -9.27 -6.20
N THR A 138 -0.05 -10.14 -7.01
CA THR A 138 -0.54 -10.46 -8.36
C THR A 138 -2.03 -10.85 -8.40
N PRO A 139 -2.54 -11.77 -7.55
CA PRO A 139 -3.96 -12.14 -7.58
C PRO A 139 -4.90 -10.96 -7.29
N LEU A 140 -4.50 -10.07 -6.37
CA LEU A 140 -5.26 -8.86 -6.09
C LEU A 140 -5.28 -7.93 -7.31
N TYR A 141 -4.13 -7.71 -7.95
CA TYR A 141 -4.04 -6.90 -9.17
C TYR A 141 -4.93 -7.44 -10.29
N ASP A 142 -4.91 -8.75 -10.52
CA ASP A 142 -5.71 -9.39 -11.56
C ASP A 142 -7.23 -9.23 -11.32
N SER A 143 -7.64 -9.01 -10.07
CA SER A 143 -9.06 -8.87 -9.68
C SER A 143 -9.67 -7.47 -9.87
N VAL A 144 -8.86 -6.41 -10.02
CA VAL A 144 -9.37 -5.02 -9.90
C VAL A 144 -9.57 -4.26 -11.21
N GLY A 145 -8.77 -4.53 -12.24
CA GLY A 145 -8.77 -3.76 -13.50
C GLY A 145 -8.41 -2.27 -13.36
N PHE A 146 -8.38 -1.53 -14.47
CA PHE A 146 -8.08 -0.08 -14.50
C PHE A 146 -9.33 0.81 -14.68
N ALA A 147 -10.46 0.21 -15.07
CA ALA A 147 -11.70 0.94 -15.30
C ALA A 147 -12.51 1.02 -14.02
N ASP A 148 -13.13 2.16 -13.78
CA ASP A 148 -14.14 2.29 -12.73
C ASP A 148 -15.51 1.89 -13.30
N HIS A 149 -16.31 1.26 -12.45
CA HIS A 149 -17.66 0.81 -12.76
C HIS A 149 -18.68 1.54 -11.88
N ALA A 150 -19.90 1.72 -12.38
CA ALA A 150 -20.94 2.49 -11.69
C ALA A 150 -21.41 1.82 -10.37
N ASP A 151 -21.26 0.50 -10.28
CA ASP A 151 -21.58 -0.35 -9.13
C ASP A 151 -20.40 -0.54 -8.16
N ASP A 152 -19.23 0.08 -8.44
CA ASP A 152 -18.09 0.00 -7.54
C ASP A 152 -18.39 0.68 -6.20
N SER A 153 -18.32 -0.09 -5.12
CA SER A 153 -18.32 0.46 -3.76
C SER A 153 -17.05 1.31 -3.53
N HIS A 154 -17.11 2.21 -2.55
CA HIS A 154 -15.93 2.99 -2.16
C HIS A 154 -14.72 2.11 -1.77
N LEU A 155 -14.97 0.96 -1.11
CA LEU A 155 -13.92 0.00 -0.77
C LEU A 155 -13.35 -0.69 -2.02
N THR A 156 -14.18 -0.98 -3.02
CA THR A 156 -13.74 -1.55 -4.30
C THR A 156 -12.82 -0.57 -5.04
N LEU A 157 -13.20 0.71 -5.10
CA LEU A 157 -12.36 1.77 -5.67
C LEU A 157 -11.01 1.87 -4.94
N ASN A 158 -11.02 1.95 -3.61
CA ASN A 158 -9.79 2.03 -2.82
C ASN A 158 -8.90 0.80 -2.99
N LYS A 159 -9.49 -0.39 -3.10
CA LYS A 159 -8.77 -1.65 -3.40
C LYS A 159 -8.10 -1.57 -4.77
N ARG A 160 -8.80 -1.08 -5.80
CA ARG A 160 -8.24 -0.86 -7.14
C ARG A 160 -7.05 0.09 -7.11
N VAL A 161 -7.24 1.28 -6.53
CA VAL A 161 -6.16 2.29 -6.44
C VAL A 161 -4.93 1.71 -5.76
N LEU A 162 -5.13 1.03 -4.62
CA LEU A 162 -4.06 0.40 -3.85
C LEU A 162 -3.32 -0.68 -4.65
N ALA A 163 -4.05 -1.61 -5.24
CA ALA A 163 -3.48 -2.74 -5.99
C ALA A 163 -2.69 -2.25 -7.21
N LEU A 164 -3.26 -1.35 -8.01
CA LEU A 164 -2.59 -0.79 -9.20
C LEU A 164 -1.34 0.00 -8.82
N HIS A 165 -1.43 0.86 -7.79
CA HIS A 165 -0.29 1.65 -7.34
C HIS A 165 0.91 0.77 -6.98
N PHE A 166 0.69 -0.23 -6.13
CA PHE A 166 1.77 -1.11 -5.68
C PHE A 166 2.24 -2.07 -6.78
N ALA A 167 1.35 -2.59 -7.62
CA ALA A 167 1.74 -3.47 -8.73
C ALA A 167 2.68 -2.75 -9.70
N CYS A 168 2.36 -1.51 -10.08
CA CYS A 168 3.20 -0.70 -10.95
C CYS A 168 4.51 -0.31 -10.27
N ARG A 169 4.49 0.11 -8.99
CA ARG A 169 5.71 0.41 -8.20
C ARG A 169 6.65 -0.79 -8.07
N LEU A 170 6.09 -1.99 -7.92
CA LEU A 170 6.83 -3.26 -7.86
C LEU A 170 7.28 -3.78 -9.24
N GLY A 171 7.02 -3.03 -10.32
CA GLY A 171 7.40 -3.38 -11.67
C GLY A 171 6.67 -4.61 -12.20
N HIS A 172 5.41 -4.82 -11.79
CA HIS A 172 4.56 -5.85 -12.38
C HIS A 172 4.26 -5.47 -13.84
N GLN A 173 4.80 -6.25 -14.78
CA GLN A 173 4.85 -5.86 -16.19
C GLN A 173 3.47 -5.55 -16.81
N PRO A 174 2.40 -6.34 -16.57
CA PRO A 174 1.06 -5.99 -17.03
C PRO A 174 0.59 -4.61 -16.54
N CYS A 175 0.83 -4.28 -15.26
CA CYS A 175 0.48 -2.97 -14.70
C CYS A 175 1.25 -1.86 -15.41
N VAL A 176 2.57 -2.02 -15.54
CA VAL A 176 3.45 -1.04 -16.18
C VAL A 176 3.02 -0.80 -17.63
N THR A 177 2.80 -1.86 -18.41
CA THR A 177 2.38 -1.76 -19.81
C THR A 177 1.04 -1.04 -19.92
N ASN A 178 0.03 -1.43 -19.14
CA ASN A 178 -1.30 -0.81 -19.20
C ASN A 178 -1.26 0.66 -18.77
N ALA A 179 -0.55 0.98 -17.68
CA ALA A 179 -0.40 2.34 -17.20
C ALA A 179 0.32 3.23 -18.23
N THR A 180 1.40 2.75 -18.85
CA THR A 180 2.11 3.50 -19.90
C THR A 180 1.24 3.70 -21.14
N GLN A 181 0.47 2.69 -21.56
CA GLN A 181 -0.45 2.84 -22.70
C GLN A 181 -1.57 3.87 -22.42
N LEU A 182 -2.14 3.85 -21.21
CA LEU A 182 -3.11 4.85 -20.78
C LEU A 182 -2.49 6.24 -20.72
N PHE A 183 -1.25 6.36 -20.25
CA PHE A 183 -0.52 7.61 -20.22
C PHE A 183 -0.30 8.18 -21.63
N ILE A 184 0.09 7.36 -22.61
CA ILE A 184 0.25 7.77 -24.01
C ILE A 184 -1.08 8.27 -24.58
N LYS A 185 -2.19 7.54 -24.34
CA LYS A 185 -3.53 7.99 -24.76
C LYS A 185 -3.90 9.34 -24.13
N TRP A 186 -3.56 9.52 -22.85
CA TRP A 186 -3.78 10.77 -22.12
C TRP A 186 -2.99 11.94 -22.72
N MET A 187 -1.71 11.73 -23.05
CA MET A 187 -0.88 12.75 -23.72
C MET A 187 -1.46 13.15 -25.09
N ASN A 188 -1.92 12.17 -25.87
CA ASN A 188 -2.50 12.39 -27.20
C ASN A 188 -3.91 12.99 -27.17
N SER A 189 -4.50 13.15 -25.99
CA SER A 189 -5.87 13.66 -25.82
C SER A 189 -5.92 14.84 -24.84
N PRO A 190 -5.22 15.95 -25.12
CA PRO A 190 -4.96 17.02 -24.16
C PRO A 190 -6.19 17.83 -23.74
N LEU A 191 -7.36 17.57 -24.34
CA LEU A 191 -8.66 18.19 -24.00
C LEU A 191 -9.65 17.18 -23.39
N ASN A 192 -9.32 15.88 -23.40
CA ASN A 192 -10.21 14.85 -22.92
C ASN A 192 -9.80 14.37 -21.52
N GLU A 193 -10.56 14.82 -20.52
CA GLU A 193 -10.32 14.48 -19.12
C GLU A 193 -10.79 13.08 -18.73
N SER A 194 -11.59 12.41 -19.58
CA SER A 194 -12.13 11.08 -19.28
C SER A 194 -11.22 9.91 -19.68
N VAL A 195 -10.07 10.18 -20.31
CA VAL A 195 -9.14 9.13 -20.77
C VAL A 195 -8.57 8.31 -19.61
N VAL A 196 -8.36 8.95 -18.47
CA VAL A 196 -7.85 8.31 -17.26
C VAL A 196 -8.74 8.72 -16.11
N SER A 197 -9.35 7.75 -15.43
CA SER A 197 -10.14 8.03 -14.23
C SER A 197 -9.29 8.72 -13.16
N ALA A 198 -9.89 9.67 -12.43
CA ALA A 198 -9.28 10.35 -11.30
C ALA A 198 -8.71 9.38 -10.24
N ASN A 199 -9.35 8.22 -10.04
CA ASN A 199 -8.92 7.22 -9.07
C ASN A 199 -7.54 6.62 -9.42
N VAL A 200 -7.31 6.33 -10.70
CA VAL A 200 -6.07 5.68 -11.18
C VAL A 200 -5.06 6.68 -11.75
N GLN A 201 -5.43 7.95 -11.86
CA GLN A 201 -4.64 9.01 -12.47
C GLN A 201 -3.24 9.11 -11.85
N SER A 202 -3.13 9.09 -10.52
CA SER A 202 -1.82 9.16 -9.85
C SER A 202 -0.90 8.01 -10.26
N THR A 203 -1.42 6.79 -10.39
CA THR A 203 -0.65 5.61 -10.78
C THR A 203 -0.25 5.69 -12.25
N VAL A 204 -1.18 6.06 -13.13
CA VAL A 204 -0.94 6.18 -14.58
C VAL A 204 0.10 7.26 -14.88
N LEU A 205 -0.06 8.45 -14.32
CA LEU A 205 0.85 9.58 -14.58
C LEU A 205 2.26 9.31 -14.02
N CYS A 206 2.37 8.83 -12.77
CA CYS A 206 3.67 8.52 -12.17
C CYS A 206 4.38 7.38 -12.93
N THR A 207 3.64 6.34 -13.34
CA THR A 207 4.23 5.22 -14.10
C THR A 207 4.67 5.65 -15.49
N GLY A 208 3.85 6.44 -16.19
CA GLY A 208 4.20 6.99 -17.51
C GLY A 208 5.46 7.84 -17.47
N ILE A 209 5.54 8.79 -16.53
CA ILE A 209 6.73 9.63 -16.34
C ILE A 209 7.94 8.82 -15.89
N SER A 210 7.76 7.80 -15.05
CA SER A 210 8.86 6.93 -14.61
C SER A 210 9.43 6.05 -15.74
N LYS A 211 8.64 5.75 -16.77
CA LYS A 211 9.02 4.91 -17.91
C LYS A 211 9.37 5.69 -19.17
N GLY A 212 9.03 6.98 -19.22
CA GLY A 212 9.38 7.89 -20.29
C GLY A 212 10.67 8.68 -20.02
N GLY A 213 10.89 9.70 -20.83
CA GLY A 213 11.99 10.65 -20.74
C GLY A 213 11.49 12.09 -20.67
N GLU A 214 12.19 12.99 -21.37
CA GLU A 214 11.88 14.41 -21.35
C GLU A 214 10.51 14.74 -21.95
N ASP A 215 10.09 14.08 -23.04
CA ASP A 215 8.83 14.37 -23.72
C ASP A 215 7.60 14.05 -22.85
N GLU A 216 7.63 12.92 -22.15
CA GLU A 216 6.59 12.53 -21.19
C GLU A 216 6.53 13.49 -20.01
N TRP A 217 7.70 13.91 -19.50
CA TRP A 217 7.78 14.88 -18.41
C TRP A 217 7.25 16.26 -18.83
N ASN A 218 7.68 16.74 -20.00
CA ASN A 218 7.24 18.02 -20.57
C ASN A 218 5.73 18.02 -20.85
N SER A 219 5.16 16.89 -21.26
CA SER A 219 3.70 16.73 -21.42
C SER A 219 2.96 16.88 -20.09
N GLY A 220 3.49 16.26 -19.02
CA GLY A 220 2.99 16.46 -17.65
C GLY A 220 3.05 17.94 -17.21
N TRP A 221 4.18 18.60 -17.48
CA TRP A 221 4.37 20.02 -17.17
C TRP A 221 3.42 20.95 -17.95
N ALA A 222 3.22 20.67 -19.24
CA ALA A 222 2.28 21.41 -20.09
C ALA A 222 0.83 21.29 -19.58
N ARG A 223 0.42 20.11 -19.08
CA ARG A 223 -0.88 19.94 -18.44
C ARG A 223 -0.96 20.70 -17.11
N TYR A 224 0.09 20.64 -16.29
CA TYR A 224 0.14 21.33 -14.99
C TYR A 224 -0.06 22.85 -15.12
N THR A 225 0.61 23.45 -16.10
CA THR A 225 0.52 24.89 -16.38
C THR A 225 -0.85 25.30 -16.91
N ARG A 226 -1.48 24.45 -17.74
CA ARG A 226 -2.82 24.70 -18.31
C ARG A 226 -3.95 24.48 -17.31
N SER A 227 -3.84 23.47 -16.45
CA SER A 227 -4.91 23.09 -15.54
C SER A 227 -5.28 24.25 -14.61
N ASN A 228 -6.57 24.36 -14.27
CA ASN A 228 -7.04 25.25 -13.21
C ASN A 228 -7.57 24.46 -11.99
N VAL A 229 -7.41 23.13 -12.00
CA VAL A 229 -7.93 22.24 -10.96
C VAL A 229 -6.82 21.93 -9.96
N ALA A 230 -7.00 22.35 -8.70
CA ALA A 230 -5.97 22.21 -7.67
C ALA A 230 -5.59 20.74 -7.38
N SER A 231 -6.57 19.82 -7.40
CA SER A 231 -6.32 18.38 -7.19
C SER A 231 -5.49 17.78 -8.32
N GLU A 232 -5.80 18.07 -9.58
CA GLU A 232 -5.03 17.63 -10.75
C GLU A 232 -3.59 18.16 -10.69
N LYS A 233 -3.40 19.44 -10.33
CA LYS A 233 -2.07 20.03 -10.16
C LYS A 233 -1.22 19.30 -9.13
N LYS A 234 -1.81 18.91 -7.99
CA LYS A 234 -1.12 18.14 -6.95
C LYS A 234 -0.67 16.78 -7.48
N ILE A 235 -1.53 16.09 -8.22
CA ILE A 235 -1.20 14.79 -8.83
C ILE A 235 -0.06 14.95 -9.84
N LEU A 236 -0.12 15.96 -10.71
CA LEU A 236 0.92 16.22 -11.71
C LEU A 236 2.27 16.55 -11.06
N LEU A 237 2.28 17.41 -10.04
CA LEU A 237 3.51 17.73 -9.32
C LEU A 237 4.14 16.49 -8.67
N TYR A 238 3.31 15.60 -8.09
CA TYR A 238 3.81 14.35 -7.54
C TYR A 238 4.34 13.42 -8.64
N ALA A 239 3.58 13.22 -9.73
CA ALA A 239 3.93 12.33 -10.83
C ALA A 239 5.23 12.75 -11.55
N MET A 240 5.46 14.07 -11.71
CA MET A 240 6.71 14.61 -12.28
C MET A 240 7.95 14.27 -11.43
N GLY A 241 7.76 14.01 -10.14
CA GLY A 241 8.82 13.52 -9.27
C GLY A 241 9.20 12.07 -9.51
N CYS A 242 8.41 11.29 -10.26
CA CYS A 242 8.66 9.86 -10.53
C CYS A 242 9.64 9.60 -11.69
N SER A 243 10.15 10.64 -12.36
CA SER A 243 11.10 10.48 -13.48
C SER A 243 12.36 9.74 -13.02
N LYS A 244 12.91 8.83 -13.84
CA LYS A 244 14.18 8.15 -13.51
C LYS A 244 15.41 8.88 -14.07
N GLU A 245 15.22 9.99 -14.76
CA GLU A 245 16.29 10.83 -15.31
C GLU A 245 16.80 11.84 -14.27
N MET A 246 18.03 11.64 -13.79
CA MET A 246 18.61 12.45 -12.70
C MET A 246 18.65 13.95 -13.02
N TRP A 247 18.93 14.31 -14.28
CA TRP A 247 19.01 15.71 -14.70
C TRP A 247 17.61 16.37 -14.77
N ILE A 248 16.55 15.62 -15.08
CA ILE A 248 15.16 16.09 -15.03
C ILE A 248 14.77 16.37 -13.57
N LEU A 249 15.10 15.46 -12.65
CA LEU A 249 14.82 15.65 -11.22
C LEU A 249 15.60 16.85 -10.65
N ALA A 250 16.86 17.03 -11.04
CA ALA A 250 17.66 18.18 -10.64
C ALA A 250 17.06 19.50 -11.16
N ARG A 251 16.65 19.54 -12.44
CA ARG A 251 15.91 20.67 -13.03
C ARG A 251 14.61 20.95 -12.25
N TYR A 252 13.86 19.91 -11.92
CA TYR A 252 12.59 20.04 -11.22
C TYR A 252 12.77 20.59 -9.79
N LEU A 253 13.79 20.13 -9.07
CA LEU A 253 14.16 20.68 -7.76
C LEU A 253 14.56 22.16 -7.87
N GLN A 254 15.34 22.54 -8.88
CA GLN A 254 15.70 23.95 -9.10
C GLN A 254 14.47 24.82 -9.37
N MET A 255 13.49 24.30 -10.11
CA MET A 255 12.22 24.99 -10.35
C MET A 255 11.46 25.26 -9.06
N ALA A 256 11.52 24.37 -8.06
CA ALA A 256 10.84 24.55 -6.77
C ALA A 256 11.36 25.75 -5.95
N PHE A 257 12.58 26.23 -6.21
CA PHE A 257 13.18 27.42 -5.58
C PHE A 257 13.15 28.68 -6.47
N THR A 258 13.02 28.50 -7.78
CA THR A 258 13.14 29.61 -8.73
C THR A 258 11.85 30.41 -8.81
N SER A 259 11.94 31.71 -8.53
CA SER A 259 10.79 32.61 -8.66
C SER A 259 10.27 32.61 -10.09
N LYS A 260 8.94 32.55 -10.25
CA LYS A 260 8.25 32.51 -11.56
C LYS A 260 8.53 31.26 -12.40
N SER A 261 9.06 30.17 -11.83
CA SER A 261 9.25 28.88 -12.52
C SER A 261 7.95 28.20 -12.94
N GLY A 262 6.80 28.63 -12.38
CA GLY A 262 5.50 27.99 -12.53
C GLY A 262 5.10 27.18 -11.29
N VAL A 263 6.07 26.74 -10.46
CA VAL A 263 5.79 26.09 -9.17
C VAL A 263 5.45 27.18 -8.13
N ARG A 264 4.31 27.04 -7.44
CA ARG A 264 3.93 27.96 -6.37
C ARG A 264 4.77 27.68 -5.12
N LYS A 265 5.13 28.71 -4.37
CA LYS A 265 5.93 28.59 -3.12
C LYS A 265 5.33 27.61 -2.09
N GLN A 266 3.99 27.56 -2.00
CA GLN A 266 3.28 26.64 -1.12
C GLN A 266 3.35 25.16 -1.57
N ASP A 267 3.62 24.93 -2.86
CA ASP A 267 3.70 23.59 -3.45
C ASP A 267 5.15 23.08 -3.52
N SER A 268 6.16 23.90 -3.20
CA SER A 268 7.57 23.50 -3.24
C SER A 268 7.86 22.29 -2.35
N SER A 269 7.22 22.18 -1.18
CA SER A 269 7.37 21.02 -0.28
C SER A 269 6.92 19.71 -0.94
N LEU A 270 5.87 19.76 -1.77
CA LEU A 270 5.39 18.59 -2.51
C LEU A 270 6.42 18.12 -3.55
N VAL A 271 7.10 19.06 -4.22
CA VAL A 271 8.18 18.74 -5.17
C VAL A 271 9.31 17.99 -4.45
N PHE A 272 9.76 18.50 -3.30
CA PHE A 272 10.80 17.82 -2.51
C PHE A 272 10.39 16.41 -2.08
N THR A 273 9.17 16.27 -1.54
CA THR A 273 8.66 14.96 -1.13
C THR A 273 8.59 14.00 -2.31
N ALA A 274 8.09 14.44 -3.47
CA ALA A 274 7.96 13.60 -4.65
C ALA A 274 9.33 13.08 -5.12
N VAL A 275 10.33 13.96 -5.23
CA VAL A 275 11.68 13.59 -5.65
C VAL A 275 12.39 12.72 -4.59
N ALA A 276 12.21 13.01 -3.30
CA ALA A 276 12.81 12.21 -2.23
C ALA A 276 12.21 10.80 -2.11
N SER A 277 10.97 10.61 -2.57
CA SER A 277 10.25 9.32 -2.54
C SER A 277 10.46 8.43 -3.77
N ASN A 278 11.23 8.90 -4.75
CA ASN A 278 11.40 8.28 -6.07
C ASN A 278 12.39 7.10 -6.09
#